data_AF-A0A7S2GW22-F1
#
_entry.id   AF-A0A7S2GW22-F1
#
_cell.length_a   1.000
_cell.length_b   1.000
_cell.length_c   1.000
_cell.angle_alpha   90.00
_cell.angle_beta   90.00
_cell.angle_gamma   90.00
#
_symmetry.space_group_name_H-M   'P 1'
#
loop_
_entity.id
_entity.type
_entity.pdbx_description
1 polymer ?
#
loop_
_entity_poly.entity_id
_entity_poly.type
_entity_poly.pdbx_seq_one_letter_code
_entity_poly.pdbx_strand_id
1 'polypeptide(L)'
;IQGGISNGENVVVHVAFKPTSTIGQAQSTVTRDGLEVELRGKGRHDPCVLPRAVPMVEAMVALTLVDALLLQHAQCELFEDEAPLEDRPNPMGVTAKREGGPKQVPVSVGGEDGPISQRVDEE
;
A
#
# COMPACT_ATOMS: atom_id res chain seq x y z
N ILE A 1 -20.30 11.38 0.85
CA ILE A 1 -20.26 9.89 0.82
C ILE A 1 -21.58 9.36 1.35
N GLN A 2 -22.29 8.56 0.56
CA GLN A 2 -23.58 7.96 0.91
C GLN A 2 -23.50 6.46 0.62
N GLY A 3 -23.83 5.62 1.60
CA GLY A 3 -23.79 4.16 1.42
C GLY A 3 -22.41 3.60 1.04
N GLY A 4 -21.33 4.29 1.38
CA GLY A 4 -19.96 3.90 1.01
C GLY A 4 -19.52 4.30 -0.41
N ILE A 5 -20.36 5.00 -1.17
CA ILE A 5 -20.07 5.44 -2.54
C ILE A 5 -20.02 6.97 -2.59
N SER A 6 -19.17 7.50 -3.47
CA SER A 6 -19.13 8.94 -3.76
C SER A 6 -20.44 9.36 -4.46
N ASN A 7 -20.94 10.54 -4.11
CA ASN A 7 -22.22 11.07 -4.63
C ASN A 7 -22.03 12.34 -5.48
N GLY A 8 -20.80 12.61 -5.93
CA GLY A 8 -20.44 13.80 -6.72
C GLY A 8 -20.17 15.07 -5.92
N GLU A 9 -20.61 15.14 -4.66
CA GLU A 9 -20.34 16.27 -3.76
C GLU A 9 -18.92 16.24 -3.17
N ASN A 10 -18.48 17.38 -2.62
CA ASN A 10 -17.19 17.47 -1.92
C ASN A 10 -17.11 16.46 -0.77
N VAL A 11 -16.02 15.69 -0.74
CA VAL A 11 -15.74 14.75 0.34
C VAL A 11 -15.06 15.51 1.49
N VAL A 12 -15.79 15.73 2.57
CA VAL A 12 -15.28 16.39 3.79
C VAL A 12 -14.89 15.33 4.82
N VAL A 13 -13.64 15.34 5.26
CA VAL A 13 -13.10 14.40 6.25
C VAL A 13 -12.59 15.18 7.45
N HIS A 14 -13.02 14.80 8.65
CA HIS A 14 -12.47 15.31 9.90
C HIS A 14 -11.59 14.25 10.55
N VAL A 15 -10.36 14.62 10.89
CA VAL A 15 -9.38 13.72 11.51
C VAL A 15 -8.99 14.26 12.87
N ALA A 16 -9.12 13.43 13.90
CA ALA A 16 -8.71 13.75 15.25
C ALA A 16 -7.35 13.12 15.55
N PHE A 17 -6.44 13.91 16.11
CA PHE A 17 -5.13 13.45 16.56
C PHE A 17 -5.08 13.48 18.08
N LYS A 18 -4.60 12.40 18.68
CA LYS A 18 -4.20 12.44 20.09
C LYS A 18 -3.00 13.39 20.28
N PRO A 19 -2.83 13.97 21.47
CA PRO A 19 -1.61 14.68 21.82
C PRO A 19 -0.36 13.79 21.71
N THR A 20 0.82 14.41 21.61
CA THR A 20 2.08 13.66 21.66
C THR A 20 2.18 12.86 22.96
N SER A 21 2.52 11.57 22.83
CA SER A 21 2.54 10.65 23.99
C SER A 21 3.61 11.04 25.01
N THR A 22 4.75 11.56 24.54
CA THR A 22 5.87 11.95 25.37
C THR A 22 5.86 13.46 25.58
N ILE A 23 5.73 13.85 26.84
CA ILE A 23 5.84 15.24 27.30
C ILE A 23 7.04 15.34 28.24
N GLY A 24 7.56 16.56 28.44
CA GLY A 24 8.71 16.79 29.32
C GLY A 24 8.44 16.56 30.82
N GLN A 25 7.24 16.12 31.19
CA GLN A 25 6.88 15.78 32.56
C GLN A 25 7.18 14.32 32.85
N ALA A 26 7.43 14.00 34.12
CA ALA A 26 7.59 12.63 34.55
C ALA A 26 6.26 11.88 34.41
N GLN A 27 6.30 10.68 33.85
CA GLN A 27 5.13 9.83 33.62
C GLN A 27 5.37 8.46 34.26
N SER A 28 4.44 7.99 35.08
CA SER A 28 4.47 6.61 35.58
C SER A 28 4.11 5.64 34.46
N THR A 29 4.93 4.63 34.26
CA THR A 29 4.72 3.57 33.26
C THR A 29 5.27 2.25 33.79
N VAL A 30 5.21 1.19 32.97
CA VAL A 30 5.74 -0.14 33.30
C VAL A 30 6.78 -0.58 32.28
N THR A 31 7.78 -1.32 32.74
CA THR A 31 8.72 -2.01 31.85
C THR A 31 8.06 -3.23 31.20
N ARG A 32 8.73 -3.84 30.23
CA ARG A 32 8.24 -5.08 29.59
C ARG A 32 8.07 -6.23 30.59
N ASP A 33 8.85 -6.22 31.66
CA ASP A 33 8.80 -7.21 32.75
C ASP A 33 7.73 -6.87 33.82
N GLY A 34 6.95 -5.80 33.61
CA GLY A 34 5.84 -5.40 34.49
C GLY A 34 6.27 -4.60 35.73
N LEU A 35 7.52 -4.15 35.81
CA LEU A 35 8.01 -3.35 36.93
C LEU A 35 7.63 -1.88 36.74
N GLU A 36 7.12 -1.23 37.79
CA GLU A 36 6.81 0.20 37.78
C GLU A 36 8.07 1.03 37.62
N VAL A 37 8.04 1.99 36.69
CA VAL A 37 9.14 2.91 36.41
C VAL A 37 8.62 4.30 36.09
N GLU A 38 9.35 5.32 36.52
CA GLU A 38 9.08 6.71 36.15
C GLU A 38 9.84 7.06 34.86
N LEU A 39 9.11 7.34 33.78
CA LEU A 39 9.67 7.78 32.51
C LEU A 39 9.83 9.30 32.52
N ARG A 40 11.06 9.78 32.37
CA ARG A 40 11.36 11.20 32.16
C ARG A 40 11.87 11.40 30.75
N GLY A 41 10.99 11.90 29.87
CA GLY A 41 11.33 12.23 28.49
C GLY A 41 12.31 13.41 28.43
N LYS A 42 13.62 13.12 28.34
CA LYS A 42 14.65 14.12 28.03
C LYS A 42 14.84 14.19 26.52
N GLY A 43 14.68 15.38 25.94
CA GLY A 43 14.98 15.62 24.53
C GLY A 43 14.01 16.57 23.83
N ARG A 44 14.18 16.73 22.51
CA ARG A 44 13.27 17.51 21.67
C ARG A 44 12.04 16.65 21.33
N HIS A 45 10.89 17.02 21.87
CA HIS A 45 9.61 16.44 21.51
C HIS A 45 8.80 17.47 20.72
N ASP A 46 8.00 17.01 19.76
CA ASP A 46 7.11 17.90 19.05
C ASP A 46 6.01 18.38 19.99
N PRO A 47 5.83 19.70 20.18
CA PRO A 47 4.72 20.22 20.97
C PRO A 47 3.38 19.99 20.26
N CYS A 48 3.40 19.81 18.94
CA CYS A 48 2.23 19.58 18.12
C CYS A 48 2.62 18.76 16.89
N VAL A 49 1.93 17.62 16.65
CA VAL A 49 2.16 16.78 15.46
C VAL A 49 1.42 17.25 14.23
N LEU A 50 0.42 18.13 14.39
CA LEU A 50 -0.52 18.51 13.34
C LEU A 50 0.16 19.10 12.09
N PRO A 51 1.19 19.97 12.19
CA PRO A 51 1.84 20.53 11.00
C PRO A 51 2.43 19.47 10.07
N ARG A 52 2.87 18.32 10.62
CA ARG A 52 3.37 17.20 9.83
C ARG A 52 2.27 16.22 9.43
N ALA A 53 1.20 16.14 10.22
CA ALA A 53 0.12 15.20 9.99
C ALA A 53 -0.77 15.59 8.80
N VAL A 54 -0.99 16.89 8.56
CA VAL A 54 -1.81 17.39 7.45
C VAL A 54 -1.36 16.83 6.08
N PRO A 55 -0.09 16.99 5.64
CA PRO A 55 0.33 16.47 4.35
C PRO A 55 0.27 14.93 4.28
N MET A 56 0.44 14.22 5.41
CA MET A 56 0.28 12.77 5.45
C MET A 56 -1.17 12.35 5.22
N VAL A 57 -2.13 13.02 5.83
CA VAL A 57 -3.56 12.74 5.65
C VAL A 57 -3.98 13.04 4.21
N GLU A 58 -3.55 14.17 3.66
CA GLU A 58 -3.85 14.54 2.27
C GLU A 58 -3.32 13.49 1.28
N ALA A 59 -2.06 13.05 1.46
CA ALA A 59 -1.47 12.00 0.64
C ALA A 59 -2.25 10.68 0.76
N MET A 60 -2.64 10.28 1.97
CA MET A 60 -3.43 9.05 2.16
C MET A 60 -4.81 9.14 1.51
N VAL A 61 -5.50 10.28 1.62
CA VAL A 61 -6.79 10.50 0.95
C VAL A 61 -6.62 10.41 -0.57
N ALA A 62 -5.59 11.04 -1.14
CA ALA A 62 -5.32 10.97 -2.58
C ALA A 62 -5.07 9.52 -3.04
N LEU A 63 -4.27 8.75 -2.30
CA LEU A 63 -4.00 7.34 -2.61
C LEU A 63 -5.28 6.50 -2.56
N THR A 64 -6.12 6.68 -1.54
CA THR A 64 -7.39 5.95 -1.41
C THR A 64 -8.36 6.29 -2.55
N LEU A 65 -8.41 7.55 -2.98
CA LEU A 65 -9.28 7.96 -4.10
C LEU A 65 -8.79 7.38 -5.43
N VAL A 66 -7.48 7.36 -5.67
CA VAL A 66 -6.90 6.73 -6.87
C VAL A 66 -7.17 5.23 -6.89
N ASP A 67 -7.02 4.54 -5.76
CA ASP A 67 -7.34 3.11 -5.65
C ASP A 67 -8.81 2.82 -5.97
N ALA A 68 -9.73 3.59 -5.37
CA ALA A 68 -11.16 3.48 -5.67
C ALA A 68 -11.48 3.75 -7.15
N LEU A 69 -10.81 4.73 -7.76
CA LEU A 69 -10.95 5.04 -9.18
C LEU A 69 -10.45 3.91 -10.07
N LEU A 70 -9.29 3.33 -9.77
CA LEU A 70 -8.72 2.21 -10.54
C LEU A 70 -9.58 0.96 -10.42
N LEU A 71 -10.14 0.67 -9.24
CA LEU A 71 -11.10 -0.43 -9.05
C LEU A 71 -12.36 -0.22 -9.90
N GLN A 72 -12.91 0.99 -9.93
CA GLN A 72 -14.07 1.30 -10.77
C GLN A 72 -13.71 1.21 -12.25
N HIS A 73 -12.52 1.66 -12.66
CA HIS A 73 -12.06 1.55 -14.04
C HIS A 73 -11.92 0.08 -14.48
N ALA A 74 -11.29 -0.76 -13.67
CA ALA A 74 -11.12 -2.18 -13.97
C ALA A 74 -12.45 -2.96 -14.07
N GLN A 75 -13.50 -2.53 -13.36
CA GLN A 75 -14.80 -3.20 -13.36
C GLN A 75 -15.78 -2.63 -14.39
N CYS A 76 -15.70 -1.33 -14.69
CA CYS A 76 -16.72 -0.61 -15.46
C CYS A 76 -16.18 0.08 -16.72
N GLU A 77 -14.89 -0.09 -17.06
CA GLU A 77 -14.24 0.54 -18.22
C GLU A 77 -14.45 2.07 -18.24
N LEU A 78 -14.28 2.72 -17.08
CA LEU A 78 -14.61 4.14 -16.86
C LEU A 78 -13.85 5.12 -17.78
N PHE A 79 -12.74 4.69 -18.36
CA PHE A 79 -11.98 5.45 -19.35
C PHE A 79 -12.07 4.70 -20.67
N GLU A 80 -12.22 5.42 -21.77
CA GLU A 80 -12.19 4.81 -23.10
C GLU A 80 -10.79 4.22 -23.33
N ASP A 81 -10.74 2.90 -23.52
CA ASP A 81 -9.52 2.24 -23.98
C ASP A 81 -9.35 2.53 -25.47
N GLU A 82 -8.40 3.39 -25.81
CA GLU A 82 -7.99 3.70 -27.19
C GLU A 82 -7.42 2.47 -27.94
N ALA A 83 -7.20 1.34 -27.23
CA ALA A 83 -6.70 0.10 -27.78
C ALA A 83 -7.82 -0.82 -28.33
N PRO A 84 -7.61 -1.52 -29.46
CA PRO A 84 -8.53 -2.54 -29.97
C PRO A 84 -8.81 -3.64 -28.94
N LEU A 85 -10.06 -4.15 -28.92
CA LEU A 85 -10.57 -5.10 -27.93
C LEU A 85 -9.70 -6.38 -27.75
N GLU A 86 -8.95 -6.77 -28.78
CA GLU A 86 -8.08 -7.95 -28.77
C GLU A 86 -6.75 -7.74 -28.02
N ASP A 87 -6.30 -6.48 -27.89
CA ASP A 87 -5.05 -6.08 -27.21
C ASP A 87 -5.30 -5.54 -25.80
N ARG A 88 -6.56 -5.43 -25.38
CA ARG A 88 -6.90 -4.95 -24.03
C ARG A 88 -6.51 -6.01 -23.00
N PRO A 89 -5.71 -5.67 -21.98
CA PRO A 89 -5.41 -6.60 -20.90
C PRO A 89 -6.68 -6.85 -20.08
N ASN A 90 -7.10 -8.12 -19.97
CA ASN A 90 -8.25 -8.48 -19.14
C ASN A 90 -8.01 -8.06 -17.67
N PRO A 91 -8.90 -7.27 -17.06
CA PRO A 91 -8.76 -6.78 -15.68
C PRO A 91 -8.74 -7.88 -14.61
N MET A 92 -9.19 -9.10 -14.94
CA MET A 92 -9.09 -10.29 -14.07
C MET A 92 -7.89 -11.19 -14.39
N GLY A 93 -6.94 -10.73 -15.22
CA GLY A 93 -5.83 -11.52 -15.75
C GLY A 93 -6.21 -12.26 -17.03
N VAL A 94 -5.21 -12.80 -17.74
CA VAL A 94 -5.39 -13.48 -19.04
C VAL A 94 -6.47 -14.56 -18.92
N THR A 95 -7.57 -14.45 -19.66
CA THR A 95 -8.52 -15.57 -19.79
C THR A 95 -7.72 -16.78 -20.27
N ALA A 96 -7.70 -17.85 -19.47
CA ALA A 96 -7.09 -19.11 -19.86
C ALA A 96 -7.63 -19.49 -21.25
N LYS A 97 -6.73 -19.56 -22.25
CA LYS A 97 -7.08 -20.03 -23.59
C LYS A 97 -7.68 -21.43 -23.43
N ARG A 98 -8.94 -21.62 -23.84
CA ARG A 98 -9.49 -22.97 -24.00
C ARG A 98 -8.62 -23.71 -25.02
N GLU A 99 -7.96 -24.78 -24.58
CA GLU A 99 -7.03 -25.58 -25.37
C GLU A 99 -7.70 -26.28 -26.57
N GLY A 100 -6.95 -26.49 -27.66
CA GLY A 100 -7.15 -27.65 -28.54
C GLY A 100 -6.92 -27.46 -30.04
N GLY A 101 -5.68 -27.69 -30.51
CA GLY A 101 -5.34 -28.05 -31.89
C GLY A 101 -4.05 -28.90 -31.89
N PRO A 102 -3.86 -29.89 -32.80
CA PRO A 102 -3.11 -31.11 -32.50
C PRO A 102 -1.57 -30.99 -32.43
N LYS A 103 -1.00 -31.91 -31.63
CA LYS A 103 0.39 -32.14 -31.20
C LYS A 103 1.46 -32.14 -32.30
N GLN A 104 2.68 -31.66 -31.95
CA GLN A 104 3.95 -32.33 -32.31
C GLN A 104 4.92 -32.33 -31.12
N VAL A 105 5.70 -33.39 -31.01
CA VAL A 105 6.52 -33.87 -29.89
C VAL A 105 7.99 -33.97 -30.39
N PRO A 106 8.99 -34.39 -29.59
CA PRO A 106 9.86 -33.68 -28.63
C PRO A 106 11.32 -33.52 -29.11
N VAL A 107 12.19 -32.70 -28.47
CA VAL A 107 13.66 -32.98 -28.41
C VAL A 107 14.27 -32.49 -27.09
N SER A 108 15.24 -33.27 -26.61
CA SER A 108 15.87 -33.43 -25.30
C SER A 108 17.01 -32.47 -24.89
N VAL A 109 17.01 -32.16 -23.59
CA VAL A 109 18.07 -32.06 -22.55
C VAL A 109 19.57 -32.02 -22.93
N GLY A 110 20.29 -31.08 -22.29
CA GLY A 110 21.72 -31.08 -21.94
C GLY A 110 22.20 -29.61 -21.83
N GLY A 111 22.60 -29.02 -20.71
CA GLY A 111 23.24 -29.51 -19.49
C GLY A 111 24.64 -28.89 -19.45
N GLU A 112 24.91 -27.95 -18.53
CA GLU A 112 26.22 -27.74 -17.89
C GLU A 112 26.16 -26.68 -16.77
N ASP A 113 26.68 -27.09 -15.62
CA ASP A 113 26.64 -26.46 -14.30
C ASP A 113 27.68 -25.34 -14.11
N GLY A 114 27.35 -24.36 -13.27
CA GLY A 114 28.32 -23.45 -12.64
C GLY A 114 27.69 -22.60 -11.53
N PRO A 115 28.19 -22.61 -10.28
CA PRO A 115 27.56 -21.91 -9.16
C PRO A 115 27.95 -20.43 -9.10
N ILE A 116 26.95 -19.54 -8.94
CA ILE A 116 27.16 -18.11 -8.71
C ILE A 116 27.37 -17.86 -7.21
N SER A 117 28.57 -17.36 -6.88
CA SER A 117 28.99 -16.93 -5.55
C SER A 117 28.30 -15.62 -5.14
N GLN A 118 27.69 -15.58 -3.94
CA GLN A 118 27.16 -14.36 -3.32
C GLN A 118 28.26 -13.67 -2.50
N ARG A 119 28.48 -12.37 -2.74
CA ARG A 119 29.17 -11.47 -1.80
C ARG A 119 28.12 -10.66 -1.04
N VAL A 120 28.23 -10.69 0.28
CA VAL A 120 27.54 -9.83 1.24
C VAL A 120 28.54 -8.73 1.58
N ASP A 121 28.18 -7.48 1.33
CA ASP A 121 28.94 -6.33 1.82
C ASP A 121 28.09 -5.65 2.93
N GLU A 122 28.63 -5.69 4.15
CA GLU A 122 28.19 -4.90 5.30
C GLU A 122 28.85 -3.52 5.25
N GLU A 123 28.05 -2.45 5.40
CA GLU A 123 28.44 -1.21 6.10
C GLU A 123 27.20 -0.52 6.70
#